data_AF-A0A938XD08-F1
#
_entry.id   AF-A0A938XD08-F1
#
_cell.length_a   1.000
_cell.length_b   1.000
_cell.length_c   1.000
_cell.angle_alpha   90.00
_cell.angle_beta   90.00
_cell.angle_gamma   90.00
#
_symmetry.space_group_name_H-M   'P 1'
#
loop_
_entity.id
_entity.type
_entity.pdbx_description
1 polymer ?
#
loop_
_entity_poly.entity_id
_entity_poly.type
_entity_poly.pdbx_seq_one_letter_code
_entity_poly.pdbx_strand_id
1 'polypeptide(L)'
;MAEDDRGKPYRDLPELYVFYLTEADVWNGEQTVYEVTSLLGNTRMIHSDGKHVFYVNARVDDGSKIAKMMQYFRTADPEDGSQGALSKRVHFLKCEEGGIEIMCELSERIQKRGEMIGERRGEKRGERLAKQMTARNLSCMGMAVDQIAGAVGERTAVVAKWLAGEAGKN
;
A
#
# COMPACT_ATOMS: atom_id res chain seq x y z
N MET A 1 23.44 10.04 -20.39
CA MET A 1 24.27 10.61 -19.30
C MET A 1 23.33 10.88 -18.13
N ALA A 2 23.41 10.08 -17.07
CA ALA A 2 22.77 10.44 -15.81
C ALA A 2 23.76 11.35 -15.09
N GLU A 3 23.48 12.65 -15.04
CA GLU A 3 24.23 13.57 -14.21
C GLU A 3 23.88 13.28 -12.75
N ASP A 4 24.92 12.90 -12.05
CA ASP A 4 24.97 12.64 -10.63
C ASP A 4 25.06 13.99 -9.90
N ASP A 5 23.93 14.45 -9.36
CA ASP A 5 23.76 15.74 -8.67
C ASP A 5 24.44 15.78 -7.28
N ARG A 6 25.57 15.09 -7.10
CA ARG A 6 26.39 15.10 -5.89
C ARG A 6 27.21 16.40 -5.85
N GLY A 7 26.63 17.47 -5.32
CA GLY A 7 27.39 18.70 -5.01
C GLY A 7 26.60 20.02 -4.97
N LYS A 8 25.30 20.02 -5.26
CA LYS A 8 24.49 21.25 -5.14
C LYS A 8 24.31 21.63 -3.67
N PRO A 9 24.43 22.93 -3.31
CA PRO A 9 24.16 23.37 -1.95
C PRO A 9 22.69 23.08 -1.63
N TYR A 10 22.40 22.77 -0.37
CA TYR A 10 21.06 22.38 0.09
C TYR A 10 19.95 23.37 -0.31
N ARG A 11 20.29 24.66 -0.51
CA ARG A 11 19.37 25.71 -0.96
C ARG A 11 18.90 25.57 -2.42
N ASP A 12 19.62 24.83 -3.24
CA ASP A 12 19.35 24.66 -4.67
C ASP A 12 18.63 23.33 -4.96
N LEU A 13 18.26 22.57 -3.93
CA LEU A 13 17.43 21.38 -4.09
C LEU A 13 15.99 21.80 -4.42
N PRO A 14 15.34 21.16 -5.40
CA PRO A 14 13.96 21.48 -5.73
C PRO A 14 13.04 21.16 -4.55
N GLU A 15 12.04 22.02 -4.32
CA GLU A 15 11.00 21.76 -3.33
C GLU A 15 10.19 20.52 -3.70
N LEU A 16 9.94 19.65 -2.72
CA LEU A 16 9.19 18.41 -2.87
C LEU A 16 7.79 18.59 -2.29
N TYR A 17 6.76 18.53 -3.14
CA TYR A 17 5.36 18.54 -2.74
C TYR A 17 4.80 17.12 -2.76
N VAL A 18 4.28 16.65 -1.63
CA VAL A 18 3.66 15.34 -1.47
C VAL A 18 2.21 15.51 -1.05
N PHE A 19 1.28 15.00 -1.86
CA PHE A 19 -0.15 15.02 -1.58
C PHE A 19 -0.63 13.60 -1.29
N TYR A 20 -1.13 13.39 -0.08
CA TYR A 20 -1.81 12.15 0.30
C TYR A 20 -3.31 12.33 0.13
N LEU A 21 -3.87 11.66 -0.86
CA LEU A 21 -5.32 11.63 -1.09
C LEU A 21 -5.93 10.52 -0.24
N THR A 22 -6.97 10.84 0.50
CA THR A 22 -7.62 9.92 1.44
C THR A 22 -9.14 9.98 1.28
N GLU A 23 -9.81 8.86 1.51
CA GLU A 23 -11.29 8.86 1.52
C GLU A 23 -11.82 9.48 2.82
N ALA A 24 -11.26 9.08 3.96
CA ALA A 24 -11.65 9.55 5.28
C ALA A 24 -10.85 10.77 5.74
N ASP A 25 -11.46 11.59 6.58
CA ASP A 25 -10.74 12.56 7.41
C ASP A 25 -9.93 11.80 8.47
N VAL A 26 -8.63 11.64 8.23
CA VAL A 26 -7.76 10.77 9.06
C VAL A 26 -7.52 11.32 10.47
N TRP A 27 -7.72 12.63 10.70
CA TRP A 27 -7.58 13.24 12.03
C TRP A 27 -8.91 13.66 12.67
N ASN A 28 -10.04 13.52 11.96
CA ASN A 28 -11.35 14.01 12.39
C ASN A 28 -11.31 15.50 12.80
N GLY A 29 -10.49 16.29 12.11
CA GLY A 29 -10.34 17.73 12.34
C GLY A 29 -11.29 18.58 11.50
N GLU A 30 -12.18 17.97 10.72
CA GLU A 30 -13.20 18.63 9.89
C GLU A 30 -12.63 19.61 8.86
N GLN A 31 -11.39 19.38 8.41
CA GLN A 31 -10.76 20.14 7.32
C GLN A 31 -10.57 19.25 6.09
N THR A 32 -10.81 19.78 4.89
CA THR A 32 -10.57 19.06 3.63
C THR A 32 -9.07 18.86 3.37
N VAL A 33 -8.23 19.82 3.77
CA VAL A 33 -6.77 19.79 3.58
C VAL A 33 -6.06 20.01 4.91
N TYR A 34 -5.09 19.15 5.21
CA TYR A 34 -4.13 19.34 6.30
C TYR A 34 -2.74 19.52 5.73
N GLU A 35 -2.05 20.58 6.13
CA GLU A 35 -0.63 20.75 5.89
C GLU A 35 0.17 20.21 7.08
N VAL A 36 1.17 19.37 6.82
CA VAL A 36 2.06 18.87 7.85
C VAL A 36 3.24 19.82 7.98
N THR A 37 3.34 20.45 9.15
CA THR A 37 4.48 21.29 9.51
C THR A 37 5.44 20.54 10.42
N SER A 38 6.73 20.54 10.07
CA SER A 38 7.80 19.99 10.91
C SER A 38 8.26 21.03 11.93
N LEU A 39 8.46 20.62 13.17
CA LEU A 39 8.99 21.46 14.25
C LEU A 39 10.34 20.95 14.74
N LEU A 40 11.29 21.86 14.96
CA LEU A 40 12.54 21.56 15.67
C LEU A 40 12.21 21.28 17.14
N GLY A 41 12.32 20.02 17.55
CA GLY A 41 11.78 19.53 18.83
C GLY A 41 12.11 20.38 20.06
N ASN A 42 13.34 20.88 20.15
CA ASN A 42 13.81 21.63 21.32
C ASN A 42 13.31 23.09 21.34
N THR A 43 13.11 23.70 20.18
CA THR A 43 12.78 25.13 20.07
C THR A 43 11.33 25.38 19.66
N ARG A 44 10.59 24.33 19.27
CA ARG A 44 9.27 24.43 18.63
C ARG A 44 9.24 25.43 17.46
N MET A 45 10.40 25.71 16.87
CA MET A 45 10.51 26.55 15.68
C MET A 45 10.09 25.74 14.47
N ILE A 46 9.33 26.37 13.58
CA ILE A 46 8.97 25.81 12.29
C ILE A 46 10.24 25.54 11.49
N HIS A 47 10.38 24.30 11.04
CA HIS A 47 11.44 23.86 10.18
C HIS A 47 10.88 23.59 8.79
N SER A 48 11.50 24.21 7.79
CA SER A 48 11.27 23.88 6.40
C SER A 48 12.53 23.22 5.85
N ASP A 49 12.38 21.97 5.42
CA ASP A 49 13.40 21.17 4.74
C ASP A 49 13.19 21.16 3.21
N GLY A 50 12.36 22.08 2.70
CA GLY A 50 11.92 22.12 1.31
C GLY A 50 10.90 21.01 0.96
N LYS A 51 10.40 20.25 1.94
CA LYS A 51 9.38 19.24 1.76
C LYS A 51 8.04 19.73 2.31
N HIS A 52 7.04 19.74 1.46
CA HIS A 52 5.67 20.12 1.79
C HIS A 52 4.78 18.89 1.68
N VAL A 53 4.14 18.52 2.79
CA VAL A 53 3.26 17.35 2.85
C VAL A 53 1.85 17.81 3.15
N PHE A 54 0.93 17.46 2.26
CA PHE A 54 -0.49 17.74 2.39
C PHE A 54 -1.28 16.45 2.44
N TYR A 55 -2.30 16.42 3.28
CA TYR A 55 -3.30 15.38 3.31
C TYR A 55 -4.62 15.98 2.88
N VAL A 56 -5.18 15.44 1.82
CA VAL A 56 -6.43 15.92 1.24
C VAL A 56 -7.44 14.78 1.34
N ASN A 57 -8.59 15.03 1.98
CA ASN A 57 -9.61 14.00 2.17
C ASN A 57 -10.89 14.28 1.38
N ALA A 58 -11.62 13.21 1.05
CA ALA A 58 -12.91 13.26 0.35
C ALA A 58 -14.12 13.23 1.28
N ARG A 59 -13.91 13.19 2.61
CA ARG A 59 -15.01 13.13 3.58
C ARG A 59 -15.60 14.51 3.86
N VAL A 60 -14.73 15.50 4.05
CA VAL A 60 -15.14 16.88 4.35
C VAL A 60 -15.37 17.61 3.04
N ASP A 61 -16.60 18.12 2.87
CA ASP A 61 -16.94 19.05 1.79
C ASP A 61 -17.11 20.45 2.36
N ASP A 62 -16.03 21.24 2.28
CA ASP A 62 -16.00 22.65 2.69
C ASP A 62 -16.45 23.61 1.57
N GLY A 63 -16.97 23.09 0.45
CA GLY A 63 -17.38 23.86 -0.72
C GLY A 63 -16.22 24.39 -1.58
N SER A 64 -14.97 24.16 -1.18
CA SER A 64 -13.80 24.56 -1.95
C SER A 64 -13.70 23.80 -3.28
N LYS A 65 -12.87 24.32 -4.20
CA LYS A 65 -12.54 23.59 -5.44
C LYS A 65 -11.86 22.25 -5.16
N ILE A 66 -11.07 22.17 -4.09
CA ILE A 66 -10.37 20.95 -3.70
C ILE A 66 -11.38 19.92 -3.19
N ALA A 67 -12.31 20.32 -2.31
CA ALA A 67 -13.37 19.44 -1.84
C ALA A 67 -14.20 18.89 -3.00
N LYS A 68 -14.60 19.74 -3.96
CA LYS A 68 -15.32 19.32 -5.16
C LYS A 68 -14.52 18.33 -6.01
N MET A 69 -13.22 18.56 -6.19
CA MET A 69 -12.34 17.63 -6.91
C MET A 69 -12.21 16.29 -6.17
N MET A 70 -12.15 16.29 -4.83
CA MET A 70 -12.12 15.06 -4.04
C MET A 70 -13.46 14.31 -4.08
N GLN A 71 -14.59 15.01 -4.09
CA GLN A 71 -15.91 14.39 -4.33
C GLN A 71 -15.95 13.74 -5.70
N TYR A 72 -15.42 14.42 -6.73
CA TYR A 72 -15.30 13.86 -8.06
C TYR A 72 -14.42 12.61 -8.08
N PHE A 73 -13.27 12.57 -7.38
CA PHE A 73 -12.46 11.36 -7.31
C PHE A 73 -13.16 10.18 -6.64
N ARG A 74 -14.10 10.45 -5.72
CA ARG A 74 -14.86 9.39 -5.03
C ARG A 74 -15.87 8.70 -5.95
N THR A 75 -16.57 9.45 -6.80
CA THR A 75 -17.56 8.89 -7.73
C THR A 75 -16.93 8.49 -9.06
N ALA A 76 -15.99 9.30 -9.54
CA ALA A 76 -15.44 9.28 -10.89
C ALA A 76 -16.55 9.07 -11.93
N ASP A 77 -17.66 9.80 -11.77
CA ASP A 77 -18.83 9.67 -12.63
C ASP A 77 -18.48 10.10 -14.07
N PRO A 78 -18.62 9.22 -15.08
CA PRO A 78 -18.31 9.58 -16.46
C PRO A 78 -19.23 10.66 -17.06
N GLU A 79 -20.39 10.91 -16.46
CA GLU A 79 -21.31 11.97 -16.91
C GLU A 79 -21.07 13.30 -16.17
N ASP A 80 -20.23 13.31 -15.14
CA ASP A 80 -19.87 14.53 -14.41
C ASP A 80 -18.78 15.31 -15.17
N GLY A 81 -19.21 16.37 -15.87
CA GLY A 81 -18.36 17.30 -16.61
C GLY A 81 -17.63 18.37 -15.77
N SER A 82 -17.73 18.34 -14.43
CA SER A 82 -17.30 19.45 -13.57
C SER A 82 -15.78 19.68 -13.49
N GLN A 83 -14.96 18.67 -13.81
CA GLN A 83 -13.49 18.71 -13.70
C GLN A 83 -12.77 18.83 -15.05
N GLY A 84 -13.48 19.25 -16.11
CA GLY A 84 -12.87 19.62 -17.39
C GLY A 84 -12.12 18.47 -18.07
N ALA A 85 -10.80 18.61 -18.22
CA ALA A 85 -9.96 17.60 -18.89
C ALA A 85 -9.99 16.24 -18.18
N LEU A 86 -10.06 16.24 -16.84
CA LEU A 86 -10.18 15.02 -16.05
C LEU A 86 -11.51 14.31 -16.34
N SER A 87 -12.62 15.06 -16.33
CA SER A 87 -13.94 14.54 -16.67
C SER A 87 -13.98 13.90 -18.06
N LYS A 88 -13.45 14.60 -19.07
CA LYS A 88 -13.34 14.07 -20.43
C LYS A 88 -12.55 12.77 -20.48
N ARG A 89 -11.45 12.66 -19.73
CA ARG A 89 -10.64 11.45 -19.70
C ARG A 89 -11.35 10.28 -19.02
N VAL A 90 -12.09 10.54 -17.94
CA VAL A 90 -12.90 9.51 -17.27
C VAL A 90 -14.02 9.02 -18.17
N HIS A 91 -14.74 9.94 -18.82
CA HIS A 91 -15.76 9.60 -19.80
C HIS A 91 -15.20 8.72 -20.91
N PHE A 92 -14.10 9.14 -21.55
CA PHE A 92 -13.41 8.36 -22.58
C PHE A 92 -13.10 6.95 -22.10
N LEU A 93 -12.45 6.79 -20.94
CA LEU A 93 -12.05 5.48 -20.42
C LEU A 93 -13.23 4.57 -20.03
N LYS A 94 -14.39 5.14 -19.70
CA LYS A 94 -15.55 4.37 -19.22
C LYS A 94 -16.62 4.13 -20.30
N CYS A 95 -16.74 5.02 -21.28
CA CYS A 95 -17.88 5.06 -22.20
C CYS A 95 -17.49 4.93 -23.68
N GLU A 96 -16.27 5.29 -24.08
CA GLU A 96 -15.85 5.24 -25.48
C GLU A 96 -15.12 3.93 -25.82
N GLU A 97 -15.36 3.37 -27.01
CA GLU A 97 -14.80 2.07 -27.43
C GLU A 97 -13.28 1.98 -27.25
N GLY A 98 -12.53 3.01 -27.69
CA GLY A 98 -11.07 3.02 -27.54
C GLY A 98 -10.59 3.14 -26.08
N GLY A 99 -11.40 3.72 -25.19
CA GLY A 99 -11.11 3.75 -23.77
C GLY A 99 -11.41 2.41 -23.09
N ILE A 100 -12.51 1.77 -23.48
CA ILE A 100 -12.89 0.43 -23.02
C ILE A 100 -11.81 -0.59 -23.38
N GLU A 101 -11.24 -0.54 -24.59
CA GLU A 101 -10.15 -1.41 -25.01
C GLU A 101 -8.92 -1.28 -24.09
N ILE A 102 -8.50 -0.05 -23.76
CA ILE A 102 -7.41 0.20 -22.81
C ILE A 102 -7.72 -0.38 -21.43
N MET A 103 -8.95 -0.21 -20.95
CA MET A 103 -9.37 -0.72 -19.65
C MET A 103 -9.45 -2.25 -19.61
N CYS A 104 -9.83 -2.89 -20.72
CA CYS A 104 -9.79 -4.34 -20.89
C CYS A 104 -8.36 -4.87 -20.79
N GLU A 105 -7.42 -4.31 -21.56
CA GLU A 105 -6.01 -4.71 -21.49
C GLU A 105 -5.42 -4.53 -20.08
N LEU A 106 -5.76 -3.42 -19.42
CA LEU A 106 -5.31 -3.14 -18.06
C LEU A 106 -5.87 -4.17 -17.08
N SER A 107 -7.16 -4.51 -17.20
CA SER A 107 -7.82 -5.50 -16.34
C SER A 107 -7.19 -6.88 -16.49
N GLU A 108 -6.89 -7.31 -17.72
CA GLU A 108 -6.18 -8.57 -17.97
C GLU A 108 -4.78 -8.57 -17.33
N ARG A 109 -4.04 -7.46 -17.44
CA ARG A 109 -2.70 -7.35 -16.80
C ARG A 109 -2.79 -7.39 -15.28
N ILE A 110 -3.85 -6.82 -14.69
CA ILE A 110 -4.09 -6.91 -13.24
C ILE A 110 -4.41 -8.35 -12.86
N GLN A 111 -5.28 -9.02 -13.60
CA GLN A 111 -5.65 -10.41 -13.37
C GLN A 111 -4.43 -11.33 -13.44
N LYS A 112 -3.65 -11.28 -14.53
CA LYS A 112 -2.42 -12.08 -14.70
C LYS A 112 -1.41 -11.87 -13.57
N ARG A 113 -1.24 -10.62 -13.13
CA ARG A 113 -0.39 -10.31 -11.96
C ARG A 113 -0.95 -10.90 -10.67
N GLY A 114 -2.27 -10.81 -10.49
CA GLY A 114 -2.98 -11.40 -9.36
C GLY A 114 -2.80 -12.91 -9.29
N GLU A 115 -2.96 -13.61 -10.42
CA GLU A 115 -2.73 -15.05 -10.56
C GLU A 115 -1.30 -15.43 -10.17
N MET A 116 -0.29 -14.78 -10.75
CA MET A 116 1.12 -15.05 -10.41
C MET A 116 1.44 -14.82 -8.92
N ILE A 117 0.90 -13.75 -8.34
CA ILE A 117 1.06 -13.48 -6.89
C ILE A 117 0.35 -14.54 -6.06
N GLY A 118 -0.84 -14.95 -6.51
CA GLY A 118 -1.67 -15.98 -5.89
C GLY A 118 -0.96 -17.33 -5.86
N GLU A 119 -0.47 -17.80 -7.01
CA GLU A 119 0.31 -19.04 -7.14
C GLU A 119 1.54 -19.03 -6.24
N ARG A 120 2.37 -17.98 -6.32
CA ARG A 120 3.58 -17.86 -5.50
C ARG A 120 3.26 -17.86 -4.00
N ARG A 121 2.15 -17.24 -3.58
CA ARG A 121 1.68 -17.28 -2.19
C ARG A 121 1.17 -18.67 -1.82
N GLY A 122 0.46 -19.33 -2.74
CA GLY A 122 -0.06 -20.69 -2.61
C GLY A 122 1.05 -21.71 -2.41
N GLU A 123 2.06 -21.71 -3.28
CA GLU A 123 3.23 -22.59 -3.18
C GLU A 123 3.97 -22.41 -1.86
N LYS A 124 4.32 -21.18 -1.48
CA LYS A 124 4.99 -20.90 -0.20
C LYS A 124 4.16 -21.33 1.00
N ARG A 125 2.83 -21.16 0.93
CA ARG A 125 1.93 -21.61 1.99
C ARG A 125 1.86 -23.12 2.04
N GLY A 126 1.77 -23.79 0.88
CA GLY A 126 1.76 -25.24 0.74
C GLY A 126 3.02 -25.88 1.29
N GLU A 127 4.20 -25.38 0.89
CA GLU A 127 5.50 -25.83 1.38
C GLU A 127 5.59 -25.70 2.91
N ARG A 128 5.18 -24.54 3.45
CA ARG A 128 5.18 -24.31 4.90
C ARG A 128 4.23 -25.26 5.64
N LEU A 129 3.02 -25.48 5.12
CA LEU A 129 2.05 -26.40 5.71
C LEU A 129 2.55 -27.84 5.66
N ALA A 130 3.15 -28.27 4.54
CA ALA A 130 3.78 -29.58 4.41
C ALA A 130 4.89 -29.78 5.44
N LYS A 131 5.80 -28.80 5.60
CA LYS A 131 6.84 -28.81 6.64
C LYS A 131 6.25 -28.90 8.04
N GLN A 132 5.18 -28.16 8.33
CA GLN A 132 4.49 -28.21 9.63
C GLN A 132 3.85 -29.57 9.90
N MET A 133 3.18 -30.16 8.92
CA MET A 133 2.58 -31.50 9.04
C MET A 133 3.65 -32.57 9.25
N THR A 134 4.75 -32.52 8.50
CA THR A 134 5.90 -33.41 8.70
C THR A 134 6.49 -33.24 10.10
N ALA A 135 6.70 -32.00 10.55
CA ALA A 135 7.23 -31.73 11.89
C ALA A 135 6.34 -32.32 13.00
N ARG A 136 5.01 -32.21 12.84
CA ARG A 136 4.04 -32.80 13.78
C ARG A 136 4.08 -34.31 13.79
N ASN A 137 4.07 -34.94 12.61
CA ASN A 137 4.13 -36.40 12.52
C ASN A 137 5.39 -36.95 13.19
N LEU A 138 6.55 -36.33 12.96
CA LEU A 138 7.82 -36.72 13.59
C LEU A 138 7.82 -36.46 15.10
N SER A 139 7.20 -35.37 15.56
CA SER A 139 7.00 -35.09 16.99
C SER A 139 6.12 -36.16 17.66
N CYS A 140 5.04 -36.60 17.01
CA CYS A 140 4.18 -37.68 17.50
C CYS A 140 4.92 -39.03 17.56
N MET A 141 5.94 -39.22 16.72
CA MET A 141 6.84 -40.38 16.77
C MET A 141 7.93 -40.26 17.86
N GLY A 142 7.93 -39.18 18.66
CA GLY A 142 8.86 -39.00 19.77
C GLY A 142 10.23 -38.45 19.37
N MET A 143 10.41 -37.92 18.15
CA MET A 143 11.66 -37.30 17.75
C MET A 143 11.90 -35.97 18.48
N ALA A 144 13.16 -35.66 18.77
CA ALA A 144 13.53 -34.40 19.40
C ALA A 144 13.44 -33.21 18.42
N VAL A 145 13.20 -32.00 18.95
CA VAL A 145 12.94 -30.78 18.15
C VAL A 145 14.11 -30.41 17.23
N ASP A 146 15.34 -30.68 17.65
CA ASP A 146 16.56 -30.51 16.86
C ASP A 146 16.63 -31.45 15.66
N GLN A 147 16.27 -32.72 15.85
CA GLN A 147 16.22 -33.71 14.77
C GLN A 147 15.11 -33.36 13.77
N ILE A 148 13.94 -32.94 14.26
CA ILE A 148 12.81 -32.50 13.42
C ILE A 148 13.19 -31.26 12.60
N ALA A 149 13.85 -30.29 13.23
CA ALA A 149 14.35 -29.09 12.57
C ALA A 149 15.31 -29.42 11.42
N GLY A 150 16.22 -30.38 11.63
CA GLY A 150 17.06 -30.92 10.57
C GLY A 150 16.26 -31.58 9.44
N ALA A 151 15.26 -32.40 9.78
CA ALA A 151 14.44 -33.13 8.80
C ALA A 151 13.58 -32.22 7.90
N VAL A 152 13.03 -31.12 8.45
CA VAL A 152 12.20 -30.17 7.68
C VAL A 152 12.99 -28.97 7.13
N GLY A 153 14.30 -28.91 7.40
CA GLY A 153 15.19 -27.84 6.94
C GLY A 153 14.86 -26.47 7.53
N GLU A 154 14.46 -26.41 8.80
CA GLU A 154 14.07 -25.17 9.47
C GLU A 154 14.84 -24.94 10.77
N ARG A 155 14.73 -23.73 11.33
CA ARG A 155 15.35 -23.42 12.63
C ARG A 155 14.57 -24.08 13.77
N THR A 156 15.29 -24.58 14.77
CA THR A 156 14.70 -25.18 15.99
C THR A 156 13.67 -24.29 16.67
N ALA A 157 13.94 -22.98 16.79
CA ALA A 157 13.00 -22.02 17.35
C ALA A 157 11.68 -21.91 16.56
N VAL A 158 11.73 -22.07 15.23
CA VAL A 158 10.55 -22.03 14.35
C VAL A 158 9.72 -23.30 14.53
N VAL A 159 10.37 -24.47 14.52
CA VAL A 159 9.72 -25.76 14.75
C VAL A 159 9.11 -25.83 16.16
N ALA A 160 9.85 -25.40 17.18
CA ALA A 160 9.34 -25.31 18.55
C ALA A 160 8.06 -24.45 18.62
N LYS A 161 8.02 -23.31 17.91
CA LYS A 161 6.83 -22.47 17.83
C LYS A 161 5.66 -23.16 17.12
N TRP A 162 5.91 -23.92 16.05
CA TRP A 162 4.86 -24.68 15.34
C TRP A 162 4.23 -25.75 16.21
N LEU A 163 5.04 -26.42 17.02
CA LEU A 163 4.60 -27.48 17.94
C LEU A 163 3.93 -26.92 19.22
N ALA A 164 4.43 -25.80 19.74
CA ALA A 164 3.87 -25.15 20.94
C ALA A 164 2.47 -24.56 20.73
N GLY A 165 2.12 -24.16 19.50
CA GLY A 165 0.82 -23.56 19.18
C GLY A 165 -0.39 -24.47 19.32
N GLU A 166 -0.21 -25.78 19.56
CA GLU A 166 -1.30 -26.76 19.74
C GLU A 166 -1.49 -27.28 21.16
N ALA A 167 -0.59 -26.99 22.11
CA ALA A 167 -0.74 -27.44 23.50
C ALA A 167 -1.91 -26.77 24.27
N GLY A 168 -2.67 -25.88 23.63
CA GLY A 168 -3.77 -25.10 24.22
C GLY A 168 -5.18 -25.46 23.74
N LYS A 169 -5.37 -26.60 23.07
CA LYS A 169 -6.70 -27.09 22.66
C LYS A 169 -6.89 -28.54 23.10
N ASN A 170 -7.07 -28.74 24.40
CA ASN A 170 -7.64 -29.97 24.97
C ASN A 170 -8.87 -29.60 25.79
#